data_AF-A0A2G3DS62-F1
#
_entry.id   AF-A0A2G3DS62-F1
#
_cell.length_a   1.000
_cell.length_b   1.000
_cell.length_c   1.000
_cell.angle_alpha   90.00
_cell.angle_beta   90.00
_cell.angle_gamma   90.00
#
_symmetry.space_group_name_H-M   'P 1'
#
loop_
_entity.id
_entity.type
_entity.pdbx_description
1 polymer ?
#
loop_
_entity_poly.entity_id
_entity_poly.type
_entity_poly.pdbx_seq_one_letter_code
_entity_poly.pdbx_strand_id
1 'polypeptide(L)' 'MKELSSIKKENLLLINGGAVAGALAGAILGGTVGLVGATAKGVATGELSGKEIWKASTSCALTGAAIGTATPI' A
#
# COMPACT_ATOMS: atom_id res chain seq x y z
N MET A 1 -9.74 -39.76 19.41
CA MET A 1 -8.89 -38.55 19.50
C MET A 1 -7.74 -38.57 18.47
N LYS A 2 -8.02 -38.78 17.17
CA LYS A 2 -6.99 -38.73 16.10
C LYS A 2 -7.27 -37.64 15.04
N GLU A 3 -8.53 -37.23 14.91
CA GLU A 3 -9.02 -36.31 13.88
C GLU A 3 -8.75 -34.81 14.16
N LEU A 4 -8.37 -34.41 15.39
CA LEU A 4 -8.12 -33.00 15.71
C LEU A 4 -6.68 -32.54 15.47
N SER A 5 -5.70 -33.46 15.43
CA SER A 5 -4.28 -33.09 15.25
C SER A 5 -3.93 -32.76 13.79
N SER A 6 -4.81 -33.13 12.85
CA SER A 6 -4.63 -32.92 11.41
C SER A 6 -5.34 -31.67 10.90
N ILE A 7 -6.06 -30.92 11.75
CA ILE A 7 -6.62 -29.63 11.39
C ILE A 7 -5.49 -28.59 11.42
N LYS A 8 -4.84 -28.46 10.26
CA LYS A 8 -4.44 -27.17 9.69
C LYS A 8 -3.40 -26.33 10.45
N LYS A 9 -2.25 -26.89 10.84
CA LYS A 9 -1.03 -26.05 10.94
C LYS A 9 -0.70 -25.40 9.59
N GLU A 10 -1.12 -25.99 8.47
CA GLU A 10 -1.03 -25.41 7.12
C GLU A 10 -1.93 -24.18 6.88
N ASN A 11 -2.94 -23.90 7.75
CA ASN A 11 -3.73 -22.66 7.65
C ASN A 11 -3.33 -21.63 8.71
N LEU A 12 -2.22 -21.84 9.42
CA LEU A 12 -1.62 -20.77 10.25
C LEU A 12 -1.01 -19.75 9.30
N LEU A 13 -1.89 -18.89 8.77
CA LEU A 13 -1.65 -17.51 8.38
C LEU A 13 -0.22 -17.28 7.91
N LEU A 14 0.04 -17.61 6.65
CA LEU A 14 1.21 -17.17 5.90
C LEU A 14 1.10 -15.66 5.61
N ILE A 15 0.75 -14.87 6.63
CA ILE A 15 0.89 -13.43 6.63
C ILE A 15 2.38 -13.22 6.79
N ASN A 16 3.07 -13.02 5.66
CA ASN A 16 4.43 -12.54 5.68
C ASN A 16 4.39 -11.13 6.29
N GLY A 17 4.65 -11.03 7.60
CA GLY A 17 4.56 -9.79 8.36
C GLY A 17 5.46 -8.70 7.78
N GLY A 18 6.62 -9.08 7.23
CA GLY A 18 7.52 -8.16 6.50
C GLY A 18 6.88 -7.65 5.20
N ALA A 19 6.19 -8.51 4.45
CA ALA A 19 5.47 -8.08 3.26
C ALA A 19 4.30 -7.14 3.60
N VAL A 20 3.56 -7.39 4.69
CA VAL A 20 2.48 -6.48 5.14
C VAL A 20 3.02 -5.16 5.68
N ALA A 21 4.10 -5.19 6.46
CA ALA A 21 4.77 -4.00 6.96
C ALA A 21 5.35 -3.17 5.80
N GLY A 22 6.00 -3.83 4.83
CA GLY A 22 6.47 -3.22 3.60
C GLY A 22 5.33 -2.63 2.78
N ALA A 23 4.20 -3.34 2.62
CA ALA A 23 3.00 -2.82 1.95
C ALA A 23 2.50 -1.53 2.60
N LEU A 24 2.41 -1.50 3.93
CA LEU A 24 1.95 -0.34 4.69
C LEU A 24 2.92 0.83 4.56
N ALA A 25 4.21 0.58 4.75
CA ALA A 25 5.25 1.61 4.62
C ALA A 25 5.27 2.18 3.19
N GLY A 26 5.24 1.31 2.18
CA GLY A 26 5.17 1.68 0.78
C GLY A 26 3.89 2.44 0.43
N ALA A 27 2.74 2.05 0.97
CA ALA A 27 1.47 2.75 0.76
C ALA A 27 1.49 4.17 1.31
N ILE A 28 2.04 4.35 2.53
CA ILE A 28 2.16 5.66 3.16
C ILE A 28 3.09 6.55 2.34
N LEU A 29 4.30 6.07 2.03
CA LEU A 29 5.28 6.83 1.26
C LEU A 29 4.76 7.16 -0.16
N GLY A 30 4.23 6.16 -0.87
CA GLY A 30 3.65 6.32 -2.19
C GLY A 30 2.46 7.29 -2.18
N GLY A 31 1.56 7.16 -1.21
CA GLY A 31 0.41 8.06 -1.05
C GLY A 31 0.84 9.52 -0.82
N THR A 32 1.82 9.75 0.05
CA THR A 32 2.36 11.09 0.30
C THR A 32 2.99 11.68 -0.96
N VAL A 33 3.80 10.91 -1.70
CA VAL A 33 4.40 11.37 -2.97
C VAL A 33 3.31 11.72 -4.00
N GLY A 34 2.27 10.90 -4.12
CA GLY A 34 1.14 11.18 -5.02
C GLY A 34 0.37 12.44 -4.65
N LEU A 35 0.14 12.66 -3.35
CA LEU A 35 -0.48 13.88 -2.81
C LEU A 35 0.34 15.13 -3.12
N VAL A 36 1.64 15.11 -2.82
CA VAL A 36 2.55 16.24 -3.04
C VAL A 36 2.66 16.53 -4.54
N GLY A 37 2.84 15.51 -5.38
CA GLY A 37 2.96 15.67 -6.82
C GLY A 37 1.69 16.25 -7.47
N ALA A 38 0.51 15.74 -7.10
CA ALA A 38 -0.75 16.27 -7.62
C ALA A 38 -1.05 17.70 -7.12
N THR A 39 -0.70 18.00 -5.87
CA THR A 39 -0.85 19.35 -5.32
C THR A 39 0.08 20.33 -6.02
N ALA A 40 1.35 19.96 -6.22
CA ALA A 40 2.32 20.78 -6.96
C ALA A 40 1.86 21.04 -8.40
N LYS A 41 1.32 20.01 -9.08
CA LYS A 41 0.75 20.16 -10.42
C LYS A 41 -0.42 21.15 -10.41
N GLY A 42 -1.37 21.02 -9.47
CA GLY A 42 -2.52 21.91 -9.39
C GLY A 42 -2.16 23.36 -9.04
N VAL A 43 -1.11 23.57 -8.24
CA VAL A 43 -0.54 24.91 -7.99
C VAL A 43 0.07 25.48 -9.28
N ALA A 44 0.81 24.68 -10.04
CA ALA A 44 1.44 25.12 -11.29
C ALA A 44 0.43 25.43 -12.41
N THR A 45 -0.70 24.72 -12.46
CA THR A 45 -1.74 24.91 -13.48
C THR A 45 -2.86 25.85 -13.06
N GLY A 46 -2.91 26.27 -11.78
CA GLY A 46 -3.97 27.12 -11.23
C GLY A 46 -5.31 26.40 -11.03
N GLU A 47 -5.37 25.09 -11.26
CA GLU A 47 -6.57 24.27 -11.11
C GLU A 47 -6.27 23.10 -10.18
N LEU A 48 -6.81 23.17 -8.96
CA LEU A 48 -6.64 22.14 -7.94
C LEU A 48 -7.91 21.30 -7.81
N SER A 49 -7.91 20.11 -8.41
CA SER A 49 -9.03 19.18 -8.29
C SER A 49 -8.81 18.16 -7.17
N GLY A 50 -9.65 18.19 -6.14
CA GLY A 50 -9.60 17.19 -5.05
C GLY A 50 -9.75 15.75 -5.55
N LYS A 51 -10.48 15.55 -6.66
CA LYS A 51 -10.62 14.23 -7.30
C LYS A 51 -9.32 13.75 -7.93
N GLU A 52 -8.54 14.65 -8.55
CA GLU A 52 -7.24 14.32 -9.11
C GLU A 52 -6.20 14.05 -8.02
N ILE A 53 -6.20 14.85 -6.95
CA ILE A 53 -5.34 14.63 -5.78
C ILE A 53 -5.62 13.27 -5.16
N TRP A 54 -6.89 12.94 -4.93
CA TRP A 54 -7.27 11.66 -4.37
C TRP A 54 -6.87 10.50 -5.28
N LYS A 55 -7.10 10.62 -6.60
CA LYS A 55 -6.67 9.59 -7.57
C LYS A 55 -5.17 9.40 -7.58
N ALA A 56 -4.40 10.48 -7.65
CA ALA A 56 -2.94 10.43 -7.64
C ALA A 56 -2.42 9.80 -6.35
N SER A 57 -2.87 10.28 -5.19
CA SER A 57 -2.56 9.71 -3.88
C SER A 57 -2.86 8.21 -3.81
N THR A 58 -4.07 7.81 -4.20
CA THR A 58 -4.49 6.39 -4.09
C THR A 58 -3.71 5.51 -5.07
N SER A 59 -3.45 5.99 -6.29
CA SER A 59 -2.66 5.25 -7.29
C SER A 59 -1.20 5.07 -6.88
N CYS A 60 -0.59 6.11 -6.32
CA CYS A 60 0.78 6.04 -5.83
C CYS A 60 0.86 5.24 -4.53
N ALA A 61 -0.15 5.29 -3.66
CA ALA A 61 -0.24 4.43 -2.48
C ALA A 61 -0.32 2.95 -2.87
N LEU A 62 -1.16 2.58 -3.83
CA LEU A 62 -1.25 1.19 -4.30
C LEU A 62 0.05 0.72 -4.95
N THR A 63 0.67 1.58 -5.76
CA THR A 63 1.98 1.28 -6.39
C THR A 63 3.07 1.12 -5.33
N GLY A 64 3.13 2.04 -4.37
CA GLY A 64 4.06 1.97 -3.26
C GLY A 64 3.84 0.73 -2.39
N ALA A 65 2.59 0.36 -2.13
CA ALA A 65 2.24 -0.87 -1.42
C ALA A 65 2.74 -2.11 -2.16
N ALA A 66 2.54 -2.19 -3.48
CA ALA A 66 3.00 -3.30 -4.29
C ALA A 66 4.53 -3.40 -4.35
N ILE A 67 5.24 -2.28 -4.35
CA ILE A 67 6.71 -2.27 -4.26
C ILE A 67 7.14 -2.72 -2.86
N GLY A 68 6.49 -2.19 -1.82
CA GLY A 68 6.81 -2.51 -0.43
C GLY A 68 6.53 -3.97 -0.06
N THR A 69 5.52 -4.61 -0.64
CA THR A 69 5.34 -6.07 -0.49
C THR A 69 6.45 -6.86 -1.18
N ALA A 70 6.98 -6.36 -2.31
CA ALA A 70 8.04 -7.01 -3.09
C ALA A 70 9.44 -6.77 -2.51
N THR A 71 9.64 -5.68 -1.76
CA THR A 71 10.85 -5.39 -0.99
C THR A 71 10.51 -5.44 0.51
N PRO A 72 10.26 -6.64 1.07
CA PRO A 72 10.03 -6.77 2.50
C PRO A 72 11.29 -6.31 3.24
N ILE A 73 11.13 -5.27 4.05
CA ILE A 73 12.16 -4.75 4.95
C ILE A 73 12.25 -5.64 6.18
#